data_AF-A0A3A1QYC8-F1
#
_entry.id   AF-A0A3A1QYC8-F1
#
_cell.length_a   1.000
_cell.length_b   1.000
_cell.length_c   1.000
_cell.angle_alpha   90.00
_cell.angle_beta   90.00
_cell.angle_gamma   90.00
#
_symmetry.space_group_name_H-M   'P 1'
#
loop_
_entity.id
_entity.type
_entity.pdbx_description
1 polymer ?
#
loop_
_entity_poly.entity_id
_entity_poly.type
_entity_poly.pdbx_seq_one_letter_code
_entity_poly.pdbx_strand_id
1 'polypeptide(L)'
;MTGEVLIYMLFAVLLLFLVPFFIIKGIKEGRSFTDHFTSNGILILLFFVSIGEVLKSFWSEGSMEVFNQVLFTAFIVMGAIPAVILLIWHFPKEMAKWKDPREYRHPAAYKFRHLLMLIMFALIGGAFFMLYQSYKVVF
;
A
#
# COMPACT_ATOMS: atom_id res chain seq x y z
N MET A 1 -17.57 -21.05 -15.85
CA MET A 1 -16.93 -20.52 -14.63
C MET A 1 -16.46 -21.70 -13.80
N THR A 2 -15.19 -21.73 -13.39
CA THR A 2 -14.65 -22.77 -12.51
C THR A 2 -15.20 -22.58 -11.08
N GLY A 3 -15.16 -23.62 -10.25
CA GLY A 3 -15.62 -23.53 -8.85
C GLY A 3 -14.87 -22.48 -8.03
N GLU A 4 -13.60 -22.22 -8.37
CA GLU A 4 -12.77 -21.19 -7.72
C GLU A 4 -13.28 -19.77 -7.99
N VAL A 5 -13.69 -19.47 -9.22
CA VAL A 5 -14.23 -18.15 -9.59
C VAL A 5 -15.52 -17.85 -8.82
N LEU A 6 -16.36 -18.86 -8.56
CA LEU A 6 -17.57 -18.69 -7.76
C LEU A 6 -17.25 -18.34 -6.29
N ILE A 7 -16.18 -18.91 -5.73
CA ILE A 7 -15.72 -18.57 -4.38
C ILE A 7 -15.24 -17.11 -4.34
N TYR A 8 -14.40 -16.69 -5.28
CA TYR A 8 -13.94 -15.29 -5.35
C TYR A 8 -15.09 -14.32 -5.60
N MET A 9 -16.09 -14.69 -6.39
CA MET A 9 -17.29 -13.89 -6.59
C MET A 9 -18.10 -13.74 -5.31
N LEU A 10 -18.30 -14.83 -4.55
CA LEU A 10 -18.96 -14.77 -3.25
C LEU A 10 -18.21 -13.84 -2.29
N PHE A 11 -16.88 -13.96 -2.22
CA PHE A 11 -16.04 -13.07 -1.40
C PHE A 11 -16.14 -11.61 -1.86
N ALA A 12 -16.09 -11.33 -3.16
CA ALA A 12 -16.23 -9.99 -3.70
C ALA A 12 -17.58 -9.37 -3.29
N VAL A 13 -18.68 -10.13 -3.39
CA VAL A 13 -20.01 -9.67 -2.96
C VAL A 13 -20.06 -9.44 -1.46
N LEU A 14 -19.55 -10.37 -0.64
CA LEU A 14 -19.54 -10.20 0.82
C LEU A 14 -18.72 -8.97 1.26
N LEU A 15 -17.53 -8.81 0.67
CA LEU A 15 -16.61 -7.70 0.98
C LEU A 15 -17.14 -6.36 0.47
N LEU A 16 -17.89 -6.34 -0.64
CA LEU A 16 -18.58 -5.15 -1.14
C LEU A 16 -19.51 -4.53 -0.08
N PHE A 17 -20.12 -5.34 0.78
CA PHE A 17 -20.97 -4.85 1.86
C PHE A 17 -20.21 -4.67 3.18
N LEU A 18 -19.29 -5.57 3.52
CA LEU A 18 -18.54 -5.52 4.78
C LEU A 18 -17.59 -4.32 4.83
N VAL A 19 -16.84 -4.03 3.76
CA VAL A 19 -15.85 -2.95 3.75
C VAL A 19 -16.52 -1.59 4.00
N PRO A 20 -17.57 -1.19 3.25
CA PRO A 20 -18.27 0.06 3.54
C PRO A 20 -18.92 0.07 4.92
N PHE A 21 -19.49 -1.07 5.38
CA PHE A 21 -20.11 -1.14 6.70
C PHE A 21 -19.12 -0.80 7.82
N PHE A 22 -17.92 -1.40 7.82
CA PHE A 22 -16.91 -1.11 8.84
C PHE A 22 -16.35 0.31 8.73
N ILE A 23 -16.19 0.84 7.51
CA ILE A 23 -15.79 2.22 7.31
C ILE A 23 -16.85 3.18 7.88
N ILE A 24 -18.12 3.01 7.51
CA ILE A 24 -19.24 3.85 8.00
C ILE A 24 -19.36 3.76 9.53
N LYS A 25 -19.26 2.56 10.10
CA LYS A 25 -19.27 2.36 11.56
C LYS A 25 -18.12 3.12 12.21
N GLY A 26 -16.92 3.02 11.67
CA GLY A 26 -15.77 3.73 12.19
C GLY A 26 -15.93 5.25 12.11
N ILE A 27 -16.51 5.77 11.03
CA ILE A 27 -16.77 7.22 10.88
C ILE A 27 -17.75 7.67 11.96
N LYS A 28 -18.79 6.88 12.27
CA LYS A 28 -19.73 7.17 13.36
C LYS A 28 -19.07 7.16 14.74
N GLU A 29 -18.02 6.38 14.92
CA GLU A 29 -17.19 6.33 16.14
C GLU A 29 -16.15 7.47 16.20
N GLY A 30 -16.07 8.32 15.18
CA GLY A 30 -15.18 9.49 15.14
C GLY A 30 -13.70 9.16 14.91
N ARG A 31 -13.36 7.98 14.36
CA ARG A 31 -11.96 7.63 14.11
C ARG A 31 -11.39 8.43 12.92
N SER A 32 -10.06 8.56 12.89
CA SER A 32 -9.40 9.27 11.80
C SER A 32 -9.41 8.45 10.50
N PHE A 33 -9.27 9.12 9.36
CA PHE A 33 -9.17 8.46 8.05
C PHE A 33 -8.04 7.41 8.01
N THR A 34 -6.92 7.73 8.66
CA THR A 34 -5.75 6.84 8.77
C THR A 34 -6.12 5.57 9.54
N ASP A 35 -6.89 5.67 10.62
CA ASP A 35 -7.35 4.52 11.40
C ASP A 35 -8.28 3.63 10.58
N HIS A 36 -9.13 4.22 9.73
CA HIS A 36 -9.99 3.45 8.82
C HIS A 36 -9.18 2.66 7.81
N PHE A 37 -8.17 3.27 7.21
CA PHE A 37 -7.33 2.62 6.22
C PHE A 37 -6.50 1.50 6.85
N THR A 38 -5.96 1.73 8.05
CA THR A 38 -5.12 0.75 8.74
C THR A 38 -5.96 -0.41 9.31
N SER A 39 -7.12 -0.12 9.89
CA SER A 39 -8.01 -1.13 10.49
C SER A 39 -8.75 -1.97 9.44
N ASN A 40 -8.98 -1.44 8.24
CA ASN A 40 -9.70 -2.15 7.17
C ASN A 40 -8.80 -2.54 5.99
N GLY A 41 -7.50 -2.24 6.05
CA GLY A 41 -6.57 -2.43 4.93
C GLY A 41 -6.55 -3.87 4.40
N ILE A 42 -6.57 -4.87 5.30
CA ILE A 42 -6.63 -6.28 4.90
C ILE A 42 -7.94 -6.60 4.16
N LEU A 43 -9.09 -6.11 4.63
CA LEU A 43 -10.37 -6.34 3.97
C LEU A 43 -10.42 -5.67 2.59
N ILE A 44 -9.86 -4.46 2.47
CA ILE A 44 -9.73 -3.75 1.20
C ILE A 44 -8.82 -4.53 0.23
N LEU A 45 -7.68 -5.05 0.70
CA LEU A 45 -6.78 -5.88 -0.11
C LEU A 45 -7.48 -7.15 -0.58
N LEU A 46 -8.16 -7.87 0.32
CA LEU A 46 -8.91 -9.08 -0.03
C LEU A 46 -10.01 -8.80 -1.05
N PHE A 47 -10.64 -7.63 -0.98
CA PHE A 47 -11.67 -7.21 -1.92
C PHE A 47 -11.09 -7.01 -3.32
N PHE A 48 -9.97 -6.28 -3.43
CA PHE A 48 -9.30 -6.08 -4.71
C PHE A 48 -8.78 -7.37 -5.33
N VAL A 49 -8.21 -8.27 -4.52
CA VAL A 49 -7.78 -9.61 -4.98
C VAL A 49 -8.98 -10.40 -5.49
N SER A 50 -10.07 -10.44 -4.74
CA SER A 50 -11.28 -11.17 -5.13
C SER A 50 -11.88 -10.65 -6.43
N ILE A 51 -11.94 -9.32 -6.60
CA ILE A 51 -12.40 -8.72 -7.87
C ILE A 51 -11.43 -9.05 -9.01
N GLY A 52 -10.12 -8.98 -8.77
CA GLY A 52 -9.11 -9.28 -9.78
C GLY A 52 -9.26 -10.69 -10.35
N GLU A 53 -9.42 -11.69 -9.48
CA GLU A 53 -9.63 -13.09 -9.91
C GLU A 53 -10.95 -13.28 -10.66
N VAL A 54 -12.02 -12.59 -10.25
CA VAL A 54 -13.29 -12.62 -10.97
C VAL A 54 -13.14 -11.99 -12.36
N LEU A 55 -12.49 -10.82 -12.48
CA LEU A 55 -12.29 -10.13 -13.75
C LEU A 55 -11.43 -10.94 -14.73
N LYS A 56 -10.40 -11.66 -14.26
CA LYS A 56 -9.61 -12.59 -15.09
C LYS A 56 -10.48 -13.62 -15.82
N SER A 57 -11.59 -14.05 -15.21
CA SER A 57 -12.49 -15.04 -15.80
C SER A 57 -13.43 -14.47 -16.87
N PHE A 58 -13.59 -13.14 -16.92
CA PHE A 58 -14.51 -12.46 -17.84
C PHE A 58 -13.81 -11.75 -19.00
N TRP A 59 -12.54 -11.39 -18.85
CA TRP A 59 -11.79 -10.63 -19.85
C TRP A 59 -10.78 -11.50 -20.59
N SER A 60 -10.51 -11.15 -21.85
CA SER A 60 -9.43 -11.77 -22.62
C SER A 60 -8.07 -11.36 -22.05
N GLU A 61 -7.05 -12.18 -22.30
CA GLU A 61 -5.69 -11.94 -21.81
C GLU A 61 -5.17 -10.54 -22.18
N GLY A 62 -5.38 -10.10 -23.43
CA GLY A 62 -4.97 -8.76 -23.88
C GLY A 62 -5.72 -7.62 -23.18
N SER A 63 -7.00 -7.79 -22.86
CA SER A 63 -7.74 -6.79 -22.07
C SER A 63 -7.27 -6.75 -20.61
N MET A 64 -6.90 -7.90 -20.03
CA MET A 64 -6.32 -7.96 -18.69
C MET A 64 -4.92 -7.34 -18.62
N GLU A 65 -4.11 -7.50 -19.66
CA GLU A 65 -2.80 -6.86 -19.75
C GLU A 65 -2.91 -5.33 -19.74
N VAL A 66 -3.75 -4.76 -20.60
CA VAL A 66 -4.00 -3.31 -20.62
C VAL A 66 -4.54 -2.81 -19.29
N PHE A 67 -5.44 -3.57 -18.65
CA PHE A 67 -5.97 -3.22 -17.35
C PHE A 67 -4.89 -3.21 -16.26
N ASN A 68 -4.03 -4.22 -16.22
CA ASN A 68 -2.92 -4.29 -15.29
C ASN A 68 -1.94 -3.13 -15.50
N GLN A 69 -1.65 -2.78 -16.75
CA GLN A 69 -0.82 -1.61 -17.11
C GLN A 69 -1.44 -0.32 -16.59
N VAL A 70 -2.74 -0.10 -16.84
CA VAL A 70 -3.46 1.08 -16.36
C VAL A 70 -3.47 1.16 -14.84
N LEU A 71 -3.76 0.06 -14.14
CA LEU A 71 -3.74 0.01 -12.67
C LEU A 71 -2.34 0.28 -12.11
N PHE A 72 -1.30 -0.28 -12.73
CA PHE A 72 0.07 -0.07 -12.30
C PHE A 72 0.51 1.38 -12.52
N THR A 73 0.20 1.97 -13.67
CA THR A 73 0.44 3.40 -13.93
C THR A 73 -0.32 4.28 -12.93
N ALA A 74 -1.58 3.97 -12.66
CA ALA A 74 -2.40 4.68 -11.67
C ALA A 74 -1.76 4.61 -10.27
N PHE A 75 -1.28 3.44 -9.85
CA PHE A 75 -0.56 3.25 -8.59
C PHE A 75 0.74 4.08 -8.53
N ILE A 76 1.51 4.13 -9.62
CA ILE A 76 2.72 4.95 -9.68
C ILE A 76 2.38 6.44 -9.54
N VAL A 77 1.43 6.93 -10.32
CA VAL A 77 1.09 8.36 -10.39
C VAL A 77 0.46 8.86 -9.10
N MET A 78 -0.44 8.07 -8.50
CA MET A 78 -1.18 8.47 -7.29
C MET A 78 -0.50 8.05 -5.98
N GLY A 79 0.32 7.00 -6.01
CA GLY A 79 0.94 6.43 -4.80
C GLY A 79 2.45 6.65 -4.77
N ALA A 80 3.17 6.00 -5.68
CA ALA A 80 4.63 5.95 -5.63
C ALA A 80 5.28 7.34 -5.80
N ILE A 81 4.87 8.11 -6.81
CA ILE A 81 5.43 9.45 -7.08
C ILE A 81 5.19 10.40 -5.90
N PRO A 82 3.95 10.57 -5.39
CA PRO A 82 3.71 11.40 -4.21
C PRO A 82 4.51 10.96 -2.99
N ALA A 83 4.65 9.65 -2.75
CA ALA A 83 5.45 9.13 -1.64
C ALA A 83 6.93 9.50 -1.78
N VAL A 84 7.50 9.39 -2.99
CA VAL A 84 8.88 9.80 -3.26
C VAL A 84 9.06 11.30 -3.09
N ILE A 85 8.13 12.12 -3.58
CA ILE A 85 8.16 13.58 -3.40
C ILE A 85 8.14 13.94 -1.91
N LEU A 86 7.23 13.33 -1.14
CA LEU A 86 7.15 13.54 0.31
C LEU A 86 8.44 13.15 1.01
N LEU A 87 9.02 12.01 0.61
CA LEU A 87 10.30 11.55 1.13
C LEU A 87 11.40 12.59 0.83
N ILE A 88 11.56 13.02 -0.41
CA ILE A 88 12.59 14.01 -0.79
C ILE A 88 12.37 15.35 -0.08
N TRP A 89 11.12 15.77 0.14
CA TRP A 89 10.83 17.07 0.75
C TRP A 89 10.97 17.09 2.28
N HIS A 90 10.63 16.00 2.96
CA HIS A 90 10.73 15.89 4.42
C HIS A 90 12.07 15.35 4.90
N PHE A 91 12.69 14.46 4.14
CA PHE A 91 13.93 13.80 4.55
C PHE A 91 15.06 14.77 4.93
N PRO A 92 15.34 15.86 4.20
CA PRO A 92 16.37 16.82 4.59
C PRO A 92 16.08 17.54 5.91
N LYS A 93 14.80 17.87 6.16
CA LYS A 93 14.36 18.54 7.40
C LYS A 93 14.50 17.62 8.61
N GLU A 94 14.11 16.35 8.44
CA GLU A 94 14.28 15.32 9.47
C GLU A 94 15.76 15.01 9.70
N MET A 95 16.57 14.91 8.63
CA MET A 95 18.03 14.74 8.75
C MET A 95 18.72 15.85 9.56
N ALA A 96 18.21 17.08 9.48
CA ALA A 96 18.74 18.21 10.25
C ALA A 96 18.46 18.07 11.75
N LYS A 97 17.21 17.74 12.13
CA LYS A 97 16.83 17.44 13.54
C LYS A 97 17.64 16.26 14.09
N TRP A 98 17.81 15.26 13.25
CA TRP A 98 18.59 14.06 13.50
C TRP A 98 20.10 14.32 13.70
N LYS A 99 20.64 15.49 13.39
CA LYS A 99 22.03 15.83 13.73
C LYS A 99 22.19 16.41 15.13
N ASP A 100 21.11 16.81 15.79
CA ASP A 100 21.19 17.38 17.15
C ASP A 100 21.17 16.26 18.22
N PRO A 101 22.27 16.04 18.97
CA PRO A 101 22.31 15.07 20.06
C PRO A 101 21.39 15.45 21.23
N ARG A 102 20.99 16.74 21.34
CA ARG A 102 20.20 17.27 22.45
C ARG A 102 18.71 16.93 22.36
N GLU A 103 18.22 16.50 21.20
CA GLU A 103 16.86 15.99 21.03
C GLU A 103 16.65 14.60 21.68
N TYR A 104 17.74 13.88 21.99
CA TYR A 104 17.65 12.51 22.50
C TYR A 104 17.84 12.47 24.02
N ARG A 105 16.81 12.05 24.76
CA ARG A 105 16.87 11.85 26.22
C ARG A 105 17.92 10.81 26.66
N HIS A 106 18.26 9.84 25.80
CA HIS A 106 19.20 8.77 26.13
C HIS A 106 20.26 8.55 25.04
N PRO A 107 21.56 8.41 25.42
CA PRO A 107 22.65 8.17 24.46
C PRO A 107 22.51 6.88 23.64
N ALA A 108 21.86 5.86 24.21
CA ALA A 108 21.59 4.60 23.53
C ALA A 108 20.58 4.75 22.37
N ALA A 109 19.60 5.64 22.51
CA ALA A 109 18.61 5.92 21.46
C ALA A 109 19.28 6.55 20.22
N TYR A 110 20.29 7.40 20.44
CA TYR A 110 21.08 7.99 19.36
C TYR A 110 21.87 6.95 18.56
N LYS A 111 22.46 5.95 19.23
CA LYS A 111 23.16 4.82 18.58
C LYS A 111 22.19 3.90 17.84
N PHE A 112 21.05 3.57 18.45
CA PHE A 112 20.03 2.70 17.86
C PHE A 112 19.38 3.30 16.59
N ARG A 113 19.31 4.64 16.49
CA ARG A 113 18.76 5.30 15.30
C ARG A 113 19.50 4.96 14.01
N HIS A 114 20.83 4.83 14.05
CA HIS A 114 21.61 4.52 12.86
C HIS A 114 21.24 3.15 12.29
N LEU A 115 20.95 2.19 13.18
CA LEU A 115 20.41 0.88 12.80
C LEU A 115 19.01 1.00 12.19
N LEU A 116 18.11 1.78 12.80
CA LEU A 116 16.76 2.01 12.26
C LEU A 116 16.78 2.70 10.90
N MET A 117 17.66 3.70 10.69
CA MET A 117 17.84 4.35 9.40
C MET A 117 18.32 3.36 8.34
N LEU A 118 19.30 2.51 8.68
CA LEU A 118 19.80 1.49 7.78
C LEU A 118 18.70 0.50 7.37
N ILE A 119 17.89 0.04 8.33
CA ILE A 119 16.73 -0.82 8.07
C ILE A 119 15.73 -0.10 7.17
N MET A 120 15.41 1.16 7.45
CA MET A 120 14.48 1.93 6.64
C MET A 120 14.98 2.11 5.20
N PHE A 121 16.26 2.42 5.00
CA PHE A 121 16.87 2.49 3.67
C PHE A 121 16.83 1.15 2.94
N ALA A 122 17.10 0.05 3.65
CA ALA A 122 16.98 -1.30 3.08
C ALA A 122 15.54 -1.62 2.65
N LEU A 123 14.54 -1.27 3.48
CA LEU A 123 13.12 -1.43 3.15
C LEU A 123 12.70 -0.60 1.93
N ILE A 124 13.15 0.65 1.86
CA ILE A 124 12.89 1.52 0.70
C ILE A 124 13.54 0.95 -0.57
N GLY A 125 14.80 0.51 -0.48
CA GLY A 125 15.49 -0.14 -1.60
C GLY A 125 14.77 -1.42 -2.07
N GLY A 126 14.33 -2.25 -1.12
CA GLY A 126 13.52 -3.43 -1.41
C GLY A 126 12.18 -3.09 -2.08
N ALA A 127 11.51 -2.03 -1.63
CA ALA A 127 10.26 -1.55 -2.24
C ALA A 127 10.48 -1.07 -3.68
N PHE A 128 11.55 -0.31 -3.95
CA PHE A 128 11.90 0.08 -5.32
C PHE A 128 12.26 -1.11 -6.21
N PHE A 129 12.97 -2.09 -5.68
CA PHE A 129 13.27 -3.32 -6.41
C PHE A 129 11.99 -4.09 -6.77
N MET A 130 11.06 -4.25 -5.82
CA MET A 130 9.76 -4.89 -6.06
C MET A 130 8.92 -4.10 -7.09
N LEU A 131 8.97 -2.77 -7.03
CA LEU A 131 8.30 -1.91 -8.00
C LEU A 131 8.89 -2.09 -9.41
N TYR A 132 10.22 -2.21 -9.54
CA TYR A 132 10.89 -2.51 -10.80
C TYR A 132 10.55 -3.90 -11.35
N GLN A 133 10.50 -4.92 -10.49
CA GLN A 133 10.07 -6.27 -10.91
C GLN A 133 8.62 -6.26 -11.38
N SER A 134 7.74 -5.56 -10.66
CA SER A 134 6.33 -5.40 -11.05
C SER A 134 6.20 -4.69 -12.39
N TYR A 135 7.01 -3.66 -12.64
CA TYR A 135 7.08 -2.98 -13.94
C TYR A 135 7.42 -3.96 -15.07
N LYS A 136 8.47 -4.79 -14.90
CA LYS A 136 8.88 -5.80 -15.91
C LYS A 136 7.86 -6.88 -16.20
N VAL A 137 6.96 -7.15 -15.25
CA VAL A 137 5.91 -8.16 -15.42
C VAL A 137 4.69 -7.56 -16.14
N VAL A 138 4.46 -6.26 -15.92
CA VAL A 138 3.28 -5.55 -16.44
C VAL A 138 3.58 -4.89 -17.81
N PHE A 139 4.84 -4.57 -18.10
CA PHE A 139 5.33 -3.95 -19.35
C PHE A 139 6.57 -4.68 -19.87
#